data_AF-A0A5P2DKN0-F1
#
_entry.id   AF-A0A5P2DKN0-F1
#
_cell.length_a   1.000
_cell.length_b   1.000
_cell.length_c   1.000
_cell.angle_alpha   90.00
_cell.angle_beta   90.00
_cell.angle_gamma   90.00
#
_symmetry.space_group_name_H-M   'P 1'
#
loop_
_entity.id
_entity.type
_entity.pdbx_description
1 polymer ?
#
loop_
_entity_poly.entity_id
_entity_poly.type
_entity_poly.pdbx_seq_one_letter_code
_entity_poly.pdbx_strand_id
1 'polypeptide(L)'
;MPSSAAEAIAGACAGRDGFEHVSVHPDALPHPILGFYLRADSLEEAESATLSLWCRAGSAVPELRAWEPVRAEGPLFRPDLEADPIPGLGWTE
;
A
#
# COMPACT_ATOMS: atom_id res chain seq x y z
N MET A 1 8.63 -3.43 10.48
CA MET A 1 8.63 -4.46 9.42
C MET A 1 10.07 -4.71 8.97
N PRO A 2 10.50 -5.94 8.63
CA PRO A 2 11.88 -6.20 8.20
C PRO A 2 12.21 -5.52 6.86
N SER A 3 13.48 -5.16 6.64
CA SER A 3 13.93 -4.49 5.41
C SER A 3 13.82 -5.35 4.15
N SER A 4 13.79 -6.68 4.29
CA SER A 4 13.58 -7.64 3.19
C SER A 4 12.10 -7.86 2.84
N ALA A 5 11.16 -7.21 3.53
CA ALA A 5 9.74 -7.47 3.36
C ALA A 5 9.26 -7.25 1.92
N ALA A 6 9.74 -6.21 1.23
CA ALA A 6 9.31 -5.92 -0.15
C ALA A 6 9.66 -7.07 -1.10
N GLU A 7 10.89 -7.59 -1.03
CA GLU A 7 11.35 -8.70 -1.88
C GLU A 7 10.60 -9.99 -1.57
N ALA A 8 10.43 -10.31 -0.28
CA ALA A 8 9.71 -11.50 0.16
C ALA A 8 8.22 -11.47 -0.28
N ILE A 9 7.57 -10.31 -0.14
CA ILE A 9 6.18 -10.11 -0.58
C ILE A 9 6.09 -10.21 -2.11
N ALA A 10 6.99 -9.55 -2.84
CA ALA A 10 7.00 -9.62 -4.30
C ALA A 10 7.13 -11.06 -4.81
N GLY A 11 8.02 -11.86 -4.21
CA GLY A 11 8.17 -13.28 -4.54
C GLY A 11 6.92 -14.10 -4.24
N ALA A 12 6.23 -13.83 -3.13
CA ALA A 12 5.00 -14.54 -2.74
C ALA A 12 3.78 -14.16 -3.62
N CYS A 13 3.77 -12.95 -4.17
CA CYS A 13 2.64 -12.36 -4.90
C CYS A 13 2.77 -12.44 -6.44
N ALA A 14 3.95 -12.76 -6.97
CA ALA A 14 4.20 -12.77 -8.40
C ALA A 14 3.17 -13.59 -9.21
N GLY A 15 2.58 -12.96 -10.24
CA GLY A 15 1.63 -13.59 -11.16
C GLY A 15 0.23 -13.81 -10.60
N ARG A 16 -0.16 -13.10 -9.53
CA ARG A 16 -1.47 -13.23 -8.86
C ARG A 16 -2.18 -11.88 -8.84
N ASP A 17 -3.51 -11.90 -8.96
CA ASP A 17 -4.38 -10.76 -8.62
C ASP A 17 -3.93 -9.42 -9.25
N GLY A 18 -3.43 -9.49 -10.50
CA GLY A 18 -2.94 -8.31 -11.23
C GLY A 18 -1.66 -7.68 -10.67
N PHE A 19 -0.98 -8.30 -9.70
CA PHE A 19 0.20 -7.77 -9.01
C PHE A 19 1.35 -7.45 -9.98
N GLU A 20 1.86 -6.21 -9.88
CA GLU A 20 3.03 -5.73 -10.61
C GLU A 20 4.20 -5.44 -9.68
N HIS A 21 3.95 -4.78 -8.54
CA HIS A 21 5.00 -4.33 -7.63
C HIS A 21 4.48 -4.07 -6.20
N VAL A 22 5.38 -4.09 -5.22
CA VAL A 22 5.13 -3.66 -3.84
C VAL A 22 6.22 -2.71 -3.36
N SER A 23 5.80 -1.58 -2.79
CA SER A 23 6.65 -0.71 -1.98
C SER A 23 6.38 -0.95 -0.48
N VAL A 24 7.41 -0.82 0.35
CA VAL A 24 7.29 -0.94 1.81
C VAL A 24 7.91 0.28 2.46
N HIS A 25 7.13 0.95 3.30
CA HIS A 25 7.53 2.11 4.09
C HIS A 25 7.43 1.74 5.57
N PRO A 26 8.47 1.10 6.14
CA PRO A 26 8.41 0.53 7.49
C PRO A 26 8.33 1.59 8.59
N ASP A 27 8.83 2.80 8.31
CA ASP A 27 8.92 3.91 9.27
C ASP A 27 7.78 4.94 9.09
N ALA A 28 6.80 4.63 8.23
CA ALA A 28 5.62 5.48 8.09
C ALA A 28 4.85 5.55 9.43
N LEU A 29 4.30 6.72 9.73
CA LEU A 29 3.53 7.00 10.94
C LEU A 29 2.07 7.31 10.58
N PRO A 30 1.08 6.89 11.39
CA PRO A 30 1.22 6.15 12.66
C PRO A 30 1.50 4.65 12.50
N HIS A 31 1.41 4.12 11.28
CA HIS A 31 1.61 2.70 10.98
C HIS A 31 2.47 2.53 9.72
N PRO A 32 3.24 1.44 9.61
CA PRO A 32 3.91 1.08 8.37
C PRO A 32 2.94 1.00 7.20
N ILE A 33 3.40 1.42 6.02
CA ILE A 33 2.59 1.41 4.79
C ILE A 33 3.18 0.44 3.78
N LEU A 34 2.31 -0.34 3.14
CA LEU A 34 2.64 -1.14 1.96
C LEU A 34 1.85 -0.61 0.78
N GLY A 35 2.54 -0.22 -0.29
CA GLY A 35 1.93 0.19 -1.54
C GLY A 35 1.89 -0.99 -2.50
N PHE A 36 0.72 -1.56 -2.74
CA PHE A 36 0.54 -2.57 -3.79
C PHE A 36 0.18 -1.90 -5.11
N TYR A 37 0.94 -2.21 -6.14
CA TYR A 37 0.70 -1.80 -7.51
C TYR A 37 0.18 -3.00 -8.27
N LEU A 38 -1.06 -2.91 -8.75
CA LEU A 38 -1.77 -3.99 -9.42
C LEU A 38 -2.73 -3.45 -10.47
N ARG A 39 -3.17 -4.33 -11.37
CA ARG A 39 -4.27 -4.07 -12.30
C ARG A 39 -5.59 -4.58 -11.75
N ALA A 40 -6.61 -3.74 -11.79
CA ALA A 40 -7.98 -4.07 -11.44
C ALA A 40 -8.93 -3.19 -12.28
N ASP A 41 -10.16 -3.64 -12.49
CA ASP A 41 -11.17 -2.92 -13.25
C ASP A 41 -11.91 -1.88 -12.39
N SER A 42 -11.74 -1.92 -11.07
CA SER A 42 -12.34 -0.98 -10.13
C SER A 42 -11.49 -0.79 -8.87
N LEU A 43 -11.79 0.28 -8.11
CA LEU A 43 -11.15 0.54 -6.82
C LEU A 43 -11.49 -0.56 -5.79
N GLU A 44 -12.75 -0.97 -5.70
CA GLU A 44 -13.20 -2.03 -4.78
C GLU A 44 -12.46 -3.34 -5.05
N GLU A 45 -12.30 -3.70 -6.33
CA GLU A 45 -11.51 -4.86 -6.73
C GLU A 45 -10.04 -4.69 -6.35
N ALA A 46 -9.45 -3.50 -6.54
CA ALA A 46 -8.06 -3.25 -6.19
C ALA A 46 -7.80 -3.39 -4.68
N GLU A 47 -8.71 -2.90 -3.84
CA GLU A 47 -8.62 -2.99 -2.38
C GLU A 47 -8.80 -4.44 -1.91
N SER A 48 -9.76 -5.17 -2.50
CA SER A 48 -9.98 -6.60 -2.23
C SER A 48 -8.79 -7.47 -2.67
N ALA A 49 -8.23 -7.20 -3.86
CA ALA A 49 -7.03 -7.86 -4.36
C ALA A 49 -5.83 -7.59 -3.44
N THR A 50 -5.67 -6.36 -2.96
CA THR A 50 -4.62 -5.99 -2.01
C THR A 50 -4.71 -6.80 -0.72
N LEU A 51 -5.91 -6.95 -0.13
CA LEU A 51 -6.10 -7.78 1.06
C LEU A 51 -5.81 -9.27 0.79
N SER A 52 -6.19 -9.77 -0.39
CA SER A 52 -5.91 -11.14 -0.81
C SER A 52 -4.40 -11.39 -0.96
N LEU A 53 -3.67 -10.45 -1.57
CA LEU A 53 -2.22 -10.48 -1.69
C LEU A 53 -1.54 -10.42 -0.31
N TRP A 54 -2.03 -9.59 0.61
CA TRP A 54 -1.54 -9.55 2.00
C TRP A 54 -1.69 -10.89 2.71
N CYS A 55 -2.88 -11.49 2.69
CA CYS A 55 -3.14 -12.79 3.33
C CYS A 55 -2.23 -13.89 2.76
N ARG A 56 -2.00 -13.87 1.45
CA ARG A 56 -1.06 -14.77 0.75
C ARG A 56 0.37 -14.55 1.22
N ALA A 57 0.84 -13.31 1.22
CA ALA A 57 2.17 -12.97 1.69
C ALA A 57 2.38 -13.39 3.15
N GLY A 58 1.40 -13.13 4.04
CA GLY A 58 1.44 -13.56 5.44
C GLY A 58 1.49 -15.08 5.65
N SER A 59 0.90 -15.84 4.72
CA SER A 59 0.97 -17.30 4.74
C SER A 59 2.38 -17.81 4.34
N ALA A 60 3.03 -17.13 3.39
CA ALA A 60 4.32 -17.52 2.81
C ALA A 60 5.54 -16.94 3.56
N VAL A 61 5.41 -15.78 4.19
CA VAL A 61 6.49 -15.01 4.84
C VAL A 61 6.24 -14.97 6.35
N PRO A 62 6.93 -15.80 7.16
CA PRO A 62 6.66 -15.94 8.59
C PRO A 62 6.73 -14.63 9.38
N GLU A 63 7.61 -13.71 8.99
CA GLU A 63 7.81 -12.40 9.64
C GLU A 63 6.58 -11.50 9.55
N LEU A 64 5.71 -11.72 8.56
CA LEU A 64 4.48 -10.97 8.38
C LEU A 64 3.33 -11.48 9.27
N ARG A 65 3.44 -12.67 9.85
CA ARG A 65 2.37 -13.27 10.69
C ARG A 65 2.09 -12.50 11.98
N ALA A 66 3.04 -11.69 12.44
CA ALA A 66 2.89 -10.83 13.61
C ALA A 66 2.16 -9.51 13.29
N TRP A 67 1.77 -9.30 12.04
CA TRP A 67 1.17 -8.06 11.56
C TRP A 67 -0.25 -8.32 11.06
N GLU A 68 -1.14 -7.36 11.29
CA GLU A 68 -2.49 -7.38 10.77
C GLU A 68 -2.74 -6.12 9.91
N PRO A 69 -3.52 -6.23 8.84
CA PRO A 69 -3.85 -5.08 8.02
C PRO A 69 -4.86 -4.22 8.77
N VAL A 70 -4.54 -2.94 8.98
CA VAL A 70 -5.48 -1.98 9.57
C VAL A 70 -6.56 -1.58 8.56
N ARG A 71 -6.16 -1.39 7.30
CA ARG A 71 -7.03 -1.05 6.17
C ARG A 71 -6.29 -1.28 4.84
N ALA A 72 -7.06 -1.45 3.76
CA ALA A 72 -6.57 -1.41 2.39
C ALA A 72 -7.41 -0.36 1.65
N GLU A 73 -6.74 0.67 1.15
CA GLU A 73 -7.39 1.83 0.54
C GLU A 73 -6.57 2.25 -0.68
N GLY A 74 -7.25 2.60 -1.78
CA GLY A 74 -6.60 3.27 -2.90
C GLY A 74 -6.53 4.78 -2.68
N PRO A 75 -5.48 5.47 -3.17
CA PRO A 75 -5.44 6.93 -3.14
C PRO A 75 -6.60 7.48 -3.98
N LEU A 76 -7.61 8.03 -3.32
CA LEU A 76 -8.67 8.80 -3.95
C LEU A 76 -8.12 10.18 -4.33
N PHE A 77 -7.40 10.25 -5.46
CA PHE A 77 -7.03 11.55 -6.00
C PHE A 77 -8.30 12.26 -6.46
N ARG A 78 -8.60 13.40 -5.83
CA ARG A 78 -9.65 14.33 -6.22
C ARG A 78 -8.96 15.54 -6.84
N PRO A 79 -8.74 15.57 -8.18
CA PRO A 79 -8.11 16.72 -8.84
C PRO A 79 -8.90 18.03 -8.62
N ASP A 80 -10.18 17.92 -8.26
CA ASP A 80 -11.11 19.01 -7.98
C ASP A 80 -11.03 19.57 -6.55
N LEU A 81 -10.31 18.89 -5.64
CA LEU A 81 -9.97 19.44 -4.33
C LEU A 81 -8.66 20.23 -4.49
N GLU A 82 -8.77 21.53 -4.78
CA GLU A 82 -7.67 22.45 -4.49
C GLU A 82 -7.27 22.23 -3.03
N ALA A 83 -5.99 21.89 -2.79
CA ALA A 83 -5.47 21.93 -1.44
C ALA A 83 -5.64 23.37 -0.95
N ASP A 84 -6.49 23.59 0.05
CA ASP A 84 -6.62 24.91 0.67
C ASP A 84 -5.20 25.44 0.94
N PRO A 85 -4.88 26.69 0.55
CA PRO A 85 -3.58 27.25 0.84
C PRO A 85 -3.33 27.15 2.33
N ILE A 86 -2.23 26.49 2.72
CA ILE A 86 -1.85 26.33 4.13
C ILE A 86 -1.76 27.73 4.75
N PRO A 87 -2.63 28.09 5.72
CA PRO A 87 -2.58 29.41 6.33
C PRO A 87 -1.24 29.59 7.03
N GLY A 88 -0.41 30.52 6.55
CA GLY A 88 0.89 30.86 7.13
C GLY A 88 2.12 30.50 6.31
N LEU A 89 1.97 29.79 5.18
CA LEU A 89 3.06 29.66 4.20
C LEU A 89 2.83 30.68 3.07
N GLY A 90 3.04 31.95 3.39
CA GLY A 90 3.09 33.00 2.37
C GLY A 90 4.29 32.73 1.47
N TRP A 91 4.05 32.57 0.17
CA TRP A 91 5.10 32.71 -0.83
C TRP A 91 5.46 34.20 -0.85
N THR A 92 6.60 34.56 -0.28
CA THR A 92 7.20 35.88 -0.51
C THR A 92 7.89 35.83 -1.87
N GLU A 93 7.34 36.55 -2.85
CA GLU A 93 8.10 37.05 -4.01
C GLU A 93 9.17 38.07 -3.58
#